data_AF-A0A7V3RHP1-F1
#
_entry.id   AF-A0A7V3RHP1-F1
#
_cell.length_a   1.000
_cell.length_b   1.000
_cell.length_c   1.000
_cell.angle_alpha   90.00
_cell.angle_beta   90.00
_cell.angle_gamma   90.00
#
_symmetry.space_group_name_H-M   'P 1'
#
loop_
_entity.id
_entity.type
_entity.pdbx_description
1 polymer ?
#
loop_
_entity_poly.entity_id
_entity_poly.type
_entity_poly.pdbx_seq_one_letter_code
_entity_poly.pdbx_strand_id
1 'polypeptide(L)' 'MIFPIEEIWKHYGNKYKAINVAALYARKIKDDQIQGLIDKNVNPIIEALIKCKNNLIRYKGGD' A
#
# COMPACT_ATOMS: atom_id res chain seq x y z
N MET A 1 -3.28 9.56 -11.33
CA MET A 1 -2.32 8.61 -11.95
C MET A 1 -3.12 7.35 -12.29
N ILE A 2 -3.11 6.93 -13.54
CA ILE A 2 -3.79 5.70 -13.99
C ILE A 2 -2.68 4.71 -14.29
N PHE A 3 -2.67 3.58 -13.59
CA PHE A 3 -1.77 2.46 -13.87
C PHE A 3 -2.57 1.16 -13.91
N PRO A 4 -2.16 0.18 -14.73
CA PRO A 4 -2.78 -1.13 -14.76
C PRO A 4 -2.74 -1.78 -13.37
N ILE A 5 -3.85 -2.37 -12.95
CA ILE A 5 -3.96 -3.01 -11.64
C ILE A 5 -3.04 -4.24 -11.54
N GLU A 6 -2.67 -4.81 -12.69
CA GLU A 6 -1.73 -5.91 -12.87
C GLU A 6 -0.33 -5.59 -12.33
N GLU A 7 0.10 -4.33 -12.42
CA GLU A 7 1.41 -3.90 -11.94
C GLU A 7 1.52 -3.97 -10.41
N ILE A 8 0.39 -3.93 -9.70
CA ILE A 8 0.35 -3.94 -8.23
C ILE A 8 0.68 -5.33 -7.69
N TRP A 9 0.17 -6.39 -8.33
CA TRP A 9 0.26 -7.75 -7.81
C TRP A 9 1.42 -8.57 -8.38
N LYS A 10 2.15 -8.04 -9.37
CA LYS A 10 3.34 -8.69 -9.95
C LYS A 10 4.35 -9.14 -8.89
N HIS A 11 4.43 -8.43 -7.77
CA HIS A 11 5.38 -8.70 -6.68
C HIS A 11 4.82 -9.59 -5.55
N TYR A 12 3.51 -9.86 -5.53
CA TYR A 12 2.84 -10.52 -4.39
C TYR A 12 2.29 -11.90 -4.72
N GLY A 13 2.47 -12.38 -5.96
CA GLY A 13 2.06 -13.71 -6.44
C GLY A 13 0.54 -13.88 -6.64
N ASN A 14 -0.28 -13.19 -5.85
CA ASN A 14 -1.74 -13.21 -5.94
C ASN A 14 -2.32 -11.80 -5.76
N LYS A 15 -3.30 -11.45 -6.61
CA LYS A 15 -4.06 -10.19 -6.54
C LYS A 15 -4.67 -9.93 -5.16
N TYR A 16 -5.23 -10.96 -4.50
CA TYR A 16 -5.84 -10.79 -3.19
C TYR A 16 -4.82 -10.40 -2.10
N LYS A 17 -3.62 -11.01 -2.15
CA LYS A 17 -2.53 -10.66 -1.23
C LYS A 17 -2.08 -9.22 -1.45
N ALA A 18 -1.92 -8.80 -2.71
CA ALA A 18 -1.53 -7.43 -3.03
C ALA A 18 -2.53 -6.39 -2.50
N ILE A 19 -3.84 -6.63 -2.68
CA ILE A 19 -4.89 -5.74 -2.17
C ILE A 19 -4.92 -5.74 -0.64
N ASN A 20 -4.79 -6.89 0.02
CA ASN A 20 -4.72 -6.95 1.48
C ASN A 20 -3.52 -6.16 2.03
N VAL A 21 -2.34 -6.31 1.42
CA VAL A 21 -1.14 -5.55 1.81
C VAL A 21 -1.34 -4.04 1.60
N ALA A 22 -1.90 -3.65 0.45
CA ALA A 22 -2.20 -2.25 0.16
C ALA A 22 -3.18 -1.65 1.20
N ALA A 23 -4.25 -2.38 1.53
CA ALA A 23 -5.25 -1.93 2.50
C ALA A 23 -4.66 -1.76 3.92
N LEU A 24 -3.84 -2.71 4.36
CA LEU A 24 -3.15 -2.63 5.65
C LEU A 24 -2.19 -1.43 5.70
N TYR A 25 -1.46 -1.18 4.62
CA TYR A 25 -0.55 -0.04 4.55
C TYR A 25 -1.30 1.30 4.49
N ALA A 26 -2.41 1.37 3.74
CA ALA A 26 -3.26 2.57 3.71
C ALA A 26 -3.81 2.89 5.11
N ARG A 27 -4.20 1.88 5.89
CA ARG A 27 -4.59 2.07 7.29
C ARG A 27 -3.43 2.63 8.12
N LYS A 28 -2.22 2.06 7.98
CA LYS A 28 -1.03 2.57 8.67
C LYS A 28 -0.77 4.04 8.34
N ILE A 29 -0.83 4.44 7.07
CA ILE A 29 -0.66 5.86 6.68
C ILE A 29 -1.70 6.73 7.37
N LYS A 30 -2.96 6.28 7.44
CA LYS A 30 -4.02 7.03 8.12
C LYS A 30 -3.75 7.20 9.61
N ASP A 31 -3.25 6.16 10.26
CA ASP A 31 -2.85 6.21 11.68
C ASP A 31 -1.67 7.16 11.88
N ASP A 32 -0.66 7.09 11.01
CA ASP A 32 0.50 7.99 11.00
C ASP A 32 0.08 9.46 10.76
N GLN A 33 -0.94 9.72 9.93
CA GLN A 33 -1.53 11.04 9.74
C GLN A 33 -2.22 11.57 11.00
N ILE A 34 -2.94 10.72 11.74
CA ILE A 34 -3.58 11.09 13.01
C ILE A 34 -2.52 11.49 14.04
N GLN A 35 -1.38 10.81 14.02
CA GLN A 35 -0.23 11.10 14.89
C GLN A 35 0.60 12.31 14.42
N GLY A 36 0.29 12.91 13.26
CA GLY A 36 1.03 14.03 12.70
C GLY A 36 2.39 13.64 12.09
N LEU A 37 2.63 12.35 11.84
CA LEU A 37 3.87 11.83 11.25
C LEU A 37 3.90 11.93 9.73
N ILE A 38 2.73 11.99 9.09
CA ILE A 38 2.56 12.11 7.64
C ILE A 38 1.62 13.28 7.34
N ASP A 39 1.85 13.96 6.22
CA ASP A 39 0.96 15.02 5.72
C ASP A 39 -0.46 14.49 5.49
N LYS A 40 -1.43 15.18 6.07
CA LYS A 40 -2.88 14.94 5.99
C LYS A 40 -3.44 15.08 4.57
N ASN A 41 -2.74 15.73 3.65
CA ASN A 41 -3.12 15.85 2.25
C ASN A 41 -2.78 14.60 1.41
N VAL A 42 -1.92 13.72 1.92
CA VAL A 42 -1.58 12.46 1.24
C VAL A 42 -2.80 11.56 1.22
N ASN A 43 -3.17 11.03 0.05
CA ASN A 43 -4.23 10.03 -0.05
C ASN A 43 -3.65 8.64 0.34
N PRO A 44 -4.08 8.03 1.46
CA PRO A 44 -3.50 6.79 1.95
C PRO A 44 -3.62 5.63 0.96
N ILE A 45 -4.73 5.56 0.23
CA ILE A 45 -4.99 4.49 -0.74
C ILE A 45 -4.03 4.62 -1.92
N ILE A 46 -3.94 5.82 -2.50
CA ILE A 46 -3.08 6.06 -3.67
C ILE A 46 -1.61 5.76 -3.32
N GLU A 47 -1.15 6.28 -2.18
CA GLU A 47 0.22 6.08 -1.71
C GLU A 47 0.54 4.60 -1.46
N ALA A 48 -0.39 3.85 -0.86
CA ALA A 48 -0.24 2.42 -0.65
C ALA A 48 -0.16 1.65 -1.99
N LEU A 49 -0.99 1.98 -2.97
CA LEU A 49 -0.95 1.30 -4.28
C LEU A 49 0.35 1.60 -5.04
N ILE A 50 0.84 2.85 -4.98
CA ILE A 50 2.14 3.23 -5.57
C ILE A 50 3.28 2.44 -4.92
N LYS A 51 3.30 2.35 -3.59
CA LYS A 51 4.32 1.57 -2.87
C LYS A 51 4.20 0.07 -3.12
N CYS A 52 3.00 -0.47 -3.24
CA CYS A 52 2.79 -1.86 -3.65
C CYS A 52 3.41 -2.13 -5.03
N LYS A 53 3.06 -1.30 -6.03
CA LYS A 53 3.60 -1.39 -7.40
C LYS A 53 5.13 -1.36 -7.41
N ASN A 54 5.75 -0.50 -6.61
CA ASN A 54 7.20 -0.37 -6.56
C ASN A 54 7.89 -1.39 -5.63
N ASN A 55 7.15 -2.38 -5.09
CA ASN A 55 7.64 -3.37 -4.14
C ASN A 55 8.31 -2.75 -2.89
N LEU A 56 7.83 -1.59 -2.45
CA LEU A 56 8.36 -0.84 -1.31
C LEU A 56 7.70 -1.23 0.02
N ILE A 57 6.70 -2.11 -0.01
CA ILE A 57 6.01 -2.60 1.18
C ILE A 57 6.52 -4.01 1.48
N ARG A 58 7.41 -4.11 2.46
CA ARG A 58 7.83 -5.41 2.98
C ARG A 58 6.77 -5.93 3.94
N TYR A 59 5.84 -6.72 3.41
CA TYR A 59 4.90 -7.47 4.24
C TYR A 59 5.64 -8.63 4.89
N LYS A 60 6.02 -8.48 6.17
CA LYS A 60 6.42 -9.61 7.01
C LYS A 60 5.16 -10.37 7.43
N GLY A 61 4.59 -11.15 6.51
CA GLY A 61 3.64 -12.19 6.89
C GLY A 61 4.42 -13.30 7.59
N GLY A 62 3.95 -13.76 8.74
CA GLY A 62 4.57 -14.87 9.45
C GLY A 62 4.52 -16.14 8.61
N ASP A 63 5.68 -16.53 8.10
CA ASP A 63 6.07 -17.91 7.80
C ASP A 63 7.12 -18.30 8.84
#